data_AF-A0A9Q0VT92-F1
#
_entry.id   AF-A0A9Q0VT92-F1
#
_cell.length_a   1.000
_cell.length_b   1.000
_cell.length_c   1.000
_cell.angle_alpha   90.00
_cell.angle_beta   90.00
_cell.angle_gamma   90.00
#
_symmetry.space_group_name_H-M   'P 1'
#
loop_
_entity.id
_entity.type
_entity.pdbx_description
1 polymer ?
#
loop_
_entity_poly.entity_id
_entity_poly.type
_entity_poly.pdbx_seq_one_letter_code
_entity_poly.pdbx_strand_id
1 'polypeptide(L)'
;MGLTRKHFTVVFLCLCFTVFLLLISVSSSSSPQGQMETAASRSLEHDNGVHCSRERSRAAWKIIDEYLMPFVEKERYKISSRCRLHPENDLYRDQEQHKMHVDINEWRCGYCKKTFYEEKYLDKHFDNRHYDLLNVSHSRCLADLCGALHCDLVLDSAPHKTRCNPAAIGRNKHLCESLADSCFPVSEGPSALHLNEFFLRQFCDAHTCSGGRKPFSKGGKVHFMPFLCLPLAVVLCCI
;
A
#
# COMPACT_ATOMS: atom_id res chain seq x y z
N MET A 1 -21.87 -55.34 -6.55
CA MET A 1 -22.88 -54.26 -6.49
C MET A 1 -22.13 -52.93 -6.40
N GLY A 2 -21.95 -52.26 -7.55
CA GLY A 2 -21.06 -51.11 -7.68
C GLY A 2 -21.74 -49.81 -7.24
N LEU A 3 -21.17 -49.15 -6.23
CA LEU A 3 -21.59 -47.81 -5.82
C LEU A 3 -21.01 -46.82 -6.83
N THR A 4 -21.88 -46.22 -7.65
CA THR A 4 -21.46 -45.36 -8.77
C THR A 4 -20.87 -44.04 -8.27
N ARG A 5 -19.88 -43.52 -8.99
CA ARG A 5 -19.12 -42.26 -8.75
C ARG A 5 -19.99 -41.05 -8.34
N LYS A 6 -21.28 -41.02 -8.74
CA LYS A 6 -22.26 -40.00 -8.36
C LYS A 6 -22.62 -40.00 -6.87
N HIS A 7 -22.62 -41.17 -6.22
CA HIS A 7 -22.86 -41.27 -4.77
C HIS A 7 -21.73 -40.64 -3.96
N PHE A 8 -20.49 -40.78 -4.41
CA PHE A 8 -19.33 -40.20 -3.73
C PHE A 8 -19.34 -38.67 -3.78
N THR A 9 -19.73 -38.09 -4.92
CA THR A 9 -19.85 -36.64 -5.09
C THR A 9 -20.96 -36.04 -4.23
N VAL A 10 -22.10 -36.74 -4.11
CA VAL A 10 -23.23 -36.29 -3.28
C VAL A 10 -22.88 -36.35 -1.79
N VAL A 11 -22.20 -37.43 -1.35
CA VAL A 11 -21.74 -37.56 0.04
C VAL A 11 -20.71 -36.48 0.40
N PHE A 12 -19.78 -36.17 -0.52
CA PHE A 12 -18.80 -35.11 -0.32
C PHE A 12 -19.44 -33.72 -0.24
N LEU A 13 -20.40 -33.40 -1.13
CA LEU A 13 -21.14 -32.14 -1.10
C LEU A 13 -21.96 -31.97 0.19
N CYS A 14 -22.57 -33.05 0.69
CA CYS A 14 -23.28 -33.03 1.97
C CYS A 14 -22.35 -32.81 3.17
N LEU A 15 -21.15 -33.42 3.18
CA LEU A 15 -20.14 -33.21 4.23
C LEU A 15 -19.59 -31.78 4.23
N CYS A 16 -19.39 -31.17 3.06
CA CYS A 16 -18.96 -29.77 2.98
C CYS A 16 -20.04 -28.81 3.48
N PHE A 17 -21.32 -29.10 3.21
CA PHE A 17 -22.44 -28.26 3.65
C PHE A 17 -22.64 -28.31 5.17
N THR A 18 -22.44 -29.46 5.82
CA THR A 18 -22.57 -29.57 7.28
C THR A 18 -21.43 -28.88 8.03
N VAL A 19 -20.20 -28.91 7.50
CA VAL A 19 -19.05 -28.16 8.04
C VAL A 19 -19.28 -26.65 7.91
N PHE A 20 -19.86 -26.19 6.79
CA PHE A 20 -20.18 -24.78 6.59
C PHE A 20 -21.21 -24.25 7.60
N LEU A 21 -22.23 -25.04 7.93
CA LEU A 21 -23.24 -24.67 8.94
C LEU A 21 -22.69 -24.66 10.38
N LEU A 22 -21.71 -25.52 10.68
CA LEU A 22 -21.01 -25.52 11.98
C LEU A 22 -20.12 -24.28 12.17
N LEU A 23 -19.57 -23.70 11.10
CA LEU A 23 -18.74 -22.49 11.18
C LEU A 23 -19.57 -21.21 11.42
N ILE A 24 -20.80 -21.15 10.89
CA ILE A 24 -21.70 -20.00 11.09
C ILE A 24 -22.16 -19.91 12.57
N SER A 25 -22.33 -21.05 13.23
CA SER A 25 -22.85 -21.11 14.61
C SER A 25 -21.81 -20.72 15.68
N VAL A 26 -20.51 -20.70 15.35
CA VAL A 26 -19.42 -20.30 16.27
C VAL A 26 -19.19 -18.78 16.31
N SER A 27 -19.71 -18.04 15.33
CA SER A 27 -19.45 -16.59 15.18
C SER A 27 -20.31 -15.68 16.08
N SER A 28 -21.11 -16.26 16.98
CA SER A 28 -22.08 -15.51 17.80
C SER A 28 -21.70 -15.52 19.28
N SER A 29 -20.62 -14.85 19.70
CA SER A 29 -20.51 -14.36 21.08
C SER A 29 -19.43 -13.30 21.31
N SER A 30 -19.86 -12.25 22.04
CA SER A 30 -19.10 -11.30 22.86
C SER A 30 -18.58 -9.99 22.25
N SER A 31 -19.29 -8.91 22.61
CA SER A 31 -18.77 -7.55 22.85
C SER A 31 -18.38 -7.45 24.34
N PRO A 32 -17.39 -6.61 24.73
CA PRO A 32 -17.75 -5.40 25.46
C PRO A 32 -16.88 -4.15 25.16
N GLN A 33 -17.44 -3.02 25.60
CA GLN A 33 -17.05 -1.61 25.48
C GLN A 33 -15.76 -1.20 26.23
N GLY A 34 -15.13 -0.09 25.80
CA GLY A 34 -14.64 0.96 26.71
C GLY A 34 -13.22 1.49 26.47
N GLN A 35 -13.08 2.75 26.00
CA GLN A 35 -12.58 3.92 26.75
C GLN A 35 -11.95 5.01 25.86
N MET A 36 -12.25 6.24 26.28
CA MET A 36 -12.02 7.53 25.63
C MET A 36 -10.64 8.10 26.02
N GLU A 37 -9.94 8.64 25.03
CA GLU A 37 -8.68 9.36 25.17
C GLU A 37 -8.88 10.72 25.88
N THR A 38 -7.92 11.09 26.72
CA THR A 38 -7.72 12.47 27.20
C THR A 38 -6.35 12.97 26.75
N ALA A 39 -6.38 14.11 26.06
CA ALA A 39 -5.22 14.86 25.62
C ALA A 39 -4.60 15.64 26.79
N ALA A 40 -3.26 15.73 26.84
CA ALA A 40 -2.54 16.99 27.13
C ALA A 40 -1.01 16.82 27.03
N SER A 41 -0.40 17.89 26.50
CA SER A 41 0.92 18.43 26.89
C SER A 41 2.18 17.90 26.20
N ARG A 42 2.70 18.77 25.33
CA ARG A 42 3.99 18.73 24.66
C ARG A 42 5.14 18.91 25.64
N SER A 43 6.18 18.10 25.48
CA SER A 43 7.57 18.43 25.82
C SER A 43 8.42 18.14 24.58
N LEU A 44 8.90 19.20 23.93
CA LEU A 44 9.87 19.11 22.85
C LEU A 44 11.23 18.79 23.46
N GLU A 45 11.52 17.51 23.60
CA GLU A 45 12.90 17.05 23.54
C GLU A 45 13.32 17.03 22.07
N HIS A 46 14.47 17.61 21.77
CA HIS A 46 15.09 17.58 20.46
C HIS A 46 15.61 16.17 20.19
N ASP A 47 14.70 15.29 19.79
CA ASP A 47 15.01 13.96 19.30
C ASP A 47 15.56 14.09 17.87
N ASN A 48 16.76 13.58 17.64
CA ASN A 48 17.35 13.40 16.30
C ASN A 48 16.62 12.29 15.50
N GLY A 49 15.40 11.92 15.92
CA GLY A 49 14.53 10.99 15.26
C GLY A 49 14.07 11.54 13.91
N VAL A 50 14.12 10.69 12.90
CA VAL A 50 13.53 11.00 11.60
C VAL A 50 12.02 10.98 11.76
N HIS A 51 11.38 12.15 11.70
CA HIS A 51 9.92 12.29 11.72
C HIS A 51 9.31 11.89 10.37
N CYS A 52 9.37 10.60 10.03
CA CYS A 52 8.71 10.05 8.85
C CYS A 52 7.66 9.01 9.26
N SER A 53 6.42 9.20 8.84
CA SER A 53 5.36 8.21 9.09
C SER A 53 5.52 7.03 8.13
N ARG A 54 5.95 5.87 8.65
CA ARG A 54 6.16 4.64 7.87
C ARG A 54 4.89 4.19 7.12
N GLU A 55 3.76 4.13 7.81
CA GLU A 55 2.47 3.73 7.21
C GLU A 55 2.07 4.64 6.03
N ARG A 56 2.18 5.96 6.21
CA ARG A 56 1.91 6.92 5.12
C ARG A 56 2.92 6.79 3.98
N SER A 57 4.20 6.55 4.29
CA SER A 57 5.23 6.29 3.29
C SER A 57 4.92 5.03 2.46
N ARG A 58 4.45 3.96 3.12
CA ARG A 58 3.98 2.73 2.46
C ARG A 58 2.78 3.00 1.55
N ALA A 59 1.81 3.79 1.99
CA ALA A 59 0.67 4.18 1.17
C ALA A 59 1.09 5.01 -0.05
N ALA A 60 2.00 5.97 0.13
CA ALA A 60 2.57 6.75 -0.98
C ALA A 60 3.26 5.85 -2.01
N TRP A 61 4.09 4.91 -1.55
CA TRP A 61 4.75 3.96 -2.44
C TRP A 61 3.76 3.06 -3.18
N LYS A 62 2.76 2.52 -2.48
CA LYS A 62 1.71 1.70 -3.10
C LYS A 62 1.01 2.45 -4.24
N ILE A 63 0.70 3.73 -4.03
CA ILE A 63 0.10 4.59 -5.07
C ILE A 63 1.06 4.77 -6.25
N ILE A 64 2.35 5.03 -5.99
CA ILE A 64 3.36 5.17 -7.03
C ILE A 64 3.47 3.88 -7.84
N ASP A 65 3.59 2.73 -7.17
CA ASP A 65 3.77 1.43 -7.82
C ASP A 65 2.53 1.02 -8.64
N GLU A 66 1.33 1.20 -8.08
CA GLU A 66 0.09 0.80 -8.75
C GLU A 66 -0.31 1.74 -9.89
N TYR A 67 -0.13 3.06 -9.73
CA TYR A 67 -0.72 4.06 -10.64
C TYR A 67 0.30 4.84 -11.50
N LEU A 68 1.59 4.84 -11.15
CA LEU A 68 2.63 5.57 -11.90
C LEU A 68 3.62 4.62 -12.59
N MET A 69 4.25 3.72 -11.83
CA MET A 69 5.29 2.81 -12.35
C MET A 69 4.90 2.02 -13.60
N PRO A 70 3.69 1.46 -13.78
CA PRO A 70 3.32 0.81 -15.04
C PRO A 70 3.49 1.70 -16.28
N PHE A 71 3.24 3.00 -16.16
CA PHE A 71 3.37 3.94 -17.27
C PHE A 71 4.84 4.33 -17.50
N VAL A 72 5.61 4.51 -16.42
CA VAL A 72 7.06 4.76 -16.49
C VAL A 72 7.77 3.60 -17.19
N GLU A 73 7.44 2.36 -16.80
CA GLU A 73 7.97 1.13 -17.38
C GLU A 73 7.58 1.00 -18.87
N LYS A 74 6.32 1.28 -19.21
CA LYS A 74 5.81 1.26 -20.59
C LYS A 74 6.53 2.25 -21.50
N GLU A 75 6.79 3.46 -21.01
CA GLU A 75 7.53 4.50 -21.71
C GLU A 75 9.06 4.23 -21.70
N ARG A 76 9.53 3.19 -21.00
CA ARG A 76 10.95 2.88 -20.77
C ARG A 76 11.74 4.06 -20.21
N TYR A 77 11.07 4.89 -19.43
CA TYR A 77 11.65 6.11 -18.89
C TYR A 77 12.47 5.81 -17.65
N LYS A 78 13.65 6.42 -17.55
CA LYS A 78 14.51 6.32 -16.36
C LYS A 78 14.27 7.54 -15.50
N ILE A 79 13.61 7.35 -14.36
CA ILE A 79 13.45 8.42 -13.37
C ILE A 79 14.84 8.88 -12.92
N SER A 80 15.06 10.19 -12.87
CA SER A 80 16.32 10.76 -12.39
C SER A 80 16.54 10.46 -10.90
N SER A 81 17.78 10.18 -10.47
CA SER A 81 18.12 10.02 -9.05
C SER A 81 17.87 11.29 -8.22
N ARG A 82 17.68 12.45 -8.86
CA ARG A 82 17.28 13.71 -8.18
C ARG A 82 15.78 13.82 -7.92
N CYS A 83 14.97 13.01 -8.59
CA CYS A 83 13.52 13.01 -8.42
C CYS A 83 13.13 12.40 -7.06
N ARG A 84 12.20 13.05 -6.37
CA ARG A 84 11.70 12.56 -5.06
C ARG A 84 10.91 11.25 -5.14
N LEU A 85 10.38 10.92 -6.32
CA LEU A 85 9.67 9.65 -6.59
C LEU A 85 10.62 8.52 -7.02
N HIS A 86 11.92 8.77 -7.10
CA HIS A 86 12.87 7.73 -7.48
C HIS A 86 12.85 6.59 -6.44
N PRO A 87 12.75 5.31 -6.86
CA PRO A 87 12.59 4.19 -5.92
C PRO A 87 13.69 4.09 -4.86
N GLU A 88 14.94 4.38 -5.23
CA GLU A 88 16.11 4.35 -4.34
C GLU A 88 16.15 5.52 -3.33
N ASN A 89 15.34 6.56 -3.56
CA ASN A 89 15.26 7.69 -2.65
C ASN A 89 14.24 7.45 -1.53
N ASP A 90 13.46 6.37 -1.56
CA ASP A 90 12.49 6.06 -0.51
C ASP A 90 13.20 5.57 0.76
N LEU A 91 13.04 6.33 1.85
CA LEU A 91 13.67 6.06 3.15
C LEU A 91 13.42 4.64 3.66
N TYR A 92 12.21 4.12 3.50
CA TYR A 92 11.85 2.82 4.05
C TYR A 92 11.88 1.68 3.03
N ARG A 93 12.21 1.95 1.75
CA ARG A 93 12.15 0.97 0.65
C ARG A 93 12.80 -0.36 1.00
N ASP A 94 14.05 -0.31 1.47
CA ASP A 94 14.83 -1.49 1.79
C ASP A 94 14.16 -2.32 2.90
N GLN A 95 13.75 -1.67 4.00
CA GLN A 95 13.06 -2.35 5.10
C GLN A 95 11.70 -2.93 4.69
N GLU A 96 10.92 -2.23 3.87
CA GLU A 96 9.64 -2.73 3.37
C GLU A 96 9.82 -3.95 2.45
N GLN A 97 10.87 -3.98 1.62
CA GLN A 97 11.24 -5.14 0.79
C GLN A 97 11.71 -6.35 1.61
N HIS A 98 12.22 -6.10 2.83
CA HIS A 98 12.66 -7.12 3.77
C HIS A 98 11.56 -7.57 4.75
N LYS A 99 10.30 -7.28 4.44
CA LYS A 99 9.17 -7.92 5.13
C LYS A 99 8.78 -9.21 4.42
N MET A 100 8.65 -10.28 5.18
CA MET A 100 8.14 -11.55 4.66
C MET A 100 6.83 -11.86 5.37
N HIS A 101 5.72 -11.86 4.64
CA HIS A 101 4.44 -12.38 5.12
C HIS A 101 4.38 -13.87 4.78
N VAL A 102 4.67 -14.70 5.78
CA VAL A 102 4.86 -16.16 5.62
C VAL A 102 3.53 -16.90 5.69
N ASP A 103 2.66 -16.47 6.60
CA ASP A 103 1.30 -17.00 6.80
C ASP A 103 0.40 -15.86 7.32
N ILE A 104 -0.92 -16.05 7.39
CA ILE A 104 -1.94 -15.06 7.79
C ILE A 104 -1.49 -14.25 9.02
N ASN A 105 -0.99 -14.94 10.05
CA ASN A 105 -0.52 -14.36 11.30
C ASN A 105 0.99 -14.55 11.52
N GLU A 106 1.78 -14.67 10.45
CA GLU A 106 3.23 -14.81 10.57
C GLU A 106 3.96 -13.82 9.65
N TRP A 107 4.48 -12.78 10.28
CA TRP A 107 5.39 -11.80 9.67
C TRP A 107 6.81 -12.10 10.12
N ARG A 108 7.78 -12.05 9.19
CA ARG A 108 9.17 -12.34 9.49
C ARG A 108 10.10 -11.25 8.98
N CYS A 109 11.03 -10.86 9.82
CA CYS A 109 12.10 -9.92 9.49
C CYS A 109 13.09 -10.54 8.49
N GLY A 110 13.31 -9.88 7.36
CA GLY A 110 14.26 -10.29 6.33
C GLY A 110 15.71 -10.31 6.79
N TYR A 111 16.09 -9.41 7.71
CA TYR A 111 17.47 -9.26 8.18
C TYR A 111 17.87 -10.31 9.22
N CYS A 112 17.10 -10.45 10.31
CA CYS A 112 17.45 -11.31 11.45
C CYS A 112 16.51 -12.51 11.66
N LYS A 113 15.54 -12.72 10.76
CA LYS A 113 14.61 -13.86 10.76
C LYS A 113 13.67 -13.98 11.98
N LYS A 114 13.63 -12.98 12.87
CA LYS A 114 12.62 -12.90 13.93
C LYS A 114 11.21 -12.87 13.37
N THR A 115 10.28 -13.57 14.02
CA THR A 115 8.87 -13.65 13.65
C THR A 115 7.99 -12.81 14.56
N PHE A 116 6.88 -12.35 14.02
CA PHE A 116 5.91 -11.46 14.62
C PHE A 116 4.52 -11.86 14.15
N TYR A 117 3.51 -11.66 14.98
CA TYR A 117 2.15 -12.09 14.64
C TYR A 117 1.38 -11.07 13.80
N GLU A 118 1.76 -9.79 13.84
CA GLU A 118 1.20 -8.72 13.01
C GLU A 118 2.31 -7.81 12.46
N GLU A 119 2.04 -7.19 11.31
CA GLU A 119 2.98 -6.30 10.62
C GLU A 119 3.45 -5.14 11.51
N LYS A 120 2.56 -4.57 12.32
CA LYS A 120 2.88 -3.44 13.21
C LYS A 120 4.01 -3.76 14.21
N TYR A 121 4.14 -5.02 14.64
CA TYR A 121 5.22 -5.43 15.53
C TYR A 121 6.54 -5.63 14.79
N LEU A 122 6.48 -6.04 13.52
CA LEU A 122 7.65 -6.07 12.65
C LEU A 122 8.14 -4.65 12.32
N ASP A 123 7.23 -3.71 12.06
CA ASP A 123 7.54 -2.29 11.88
C ASP A 123 8.25 -1.72 13.10
N LYS A 124 7.67 -1.93 14.29
CA LYS A 124 8.31 -1.52 15.56
C LYS A 124 9.67 -2.19 15.75
N HIS A 125 9.83 -3.44 15.32
CA HIS A 125 11.13 -4.11 15.38
C HIS A 125 12.16 -3.45 14.47
N PHE A 126 11.79 -3.03 13.25
CA PHE A 126 12.70 -2.27 12.38
C PHE A 126 13.14 -0.96 13.01
N ASP A 127 12.21 -0.19 13.58
CA ASP A 127 12.51 1.09 14.21
C ASP A 127 13.47 0.94 15.40
N ASN A 128 13.40 -0.17 16.15
CA ASN A 128 14.23 -0.39 17.34
C ASN A 128 15.56 -1.11 17.07
N ARG A 129 15.63 -1.95 16.03
CA ARG A 129 16.74 -2.92 15.85
C ARG A 129 17.47 -2.79 14.53
N HIS A 130 16.91 -2.09 13.56
CA HIS A 130 17.45 -1.94 12.22
C HIS A 130 17.36 -0.49 11.71
N TYR A 131 17.26 0.48 12.63
CA TYR A 131 17.24 1.90 12.30
C TYR A 131 18.53 2.35 11.62
N ASP A 132 19.66 1.77 12.02
CA ASP A 132 21.00 1.99 11.48
C ASP A 132 21.15 1.61 9.99
N LEU A 133 20.26 0.77 9.47
CA LEU A 133 20.24 0.40 8.05
C LEU A 133 19.58 1.48 7.16
N LEU A 134 18.96 2.51 7.75
CA LEU A 134 18.34 3.60 7.00
C LEU A 134 19.39 4.57 6.47
N ASN A 135 19.33 4.90 5.18
CA ASN A 135 20.15 5.96 4.59
C ASN A 135 19.50 7.35 4.78
N VAL A 136 19.46 7.80 6.03
CA VAL A 136 18.79 9.07 6.41
C VAL A 136 19.38 10.28 5.67
N SER A 137 20.65 10.26 5.29
CA SER A 137 21.32 11.37 4.61
C SER A 137 20.89 11.60 3.16
N HIS A 138 20.57 10.52 2.44
CA HIS A 138 20.30 10.59 1.00
C HIS A 138 18.85 10.27 0.65
N SER A 139 18.18 9.47 1.48
CA SER A 139 16.79 9.11 1.29
C SER A 139 15.84 10.23 1.72
N ARG A 140 14.59 10.09 1.30
CA ARG A 140 13.50 11.04 1.46
C ARG A 140 12.30 10.31 2.03
N CYS A 141 11.57 11.00 2.91
CA CYS A 141 10.32 10.48 3.43
C CYS A 141 9.22 10.60 2.36
N LEU A 142 8.68 9.47 1.86
CA LEU A 142 7.58 9.55 0.89
C LEU A 142 6.27 10.03 1.53
N ALA A 143 6.11 9.93 2.85
CA ALA A 143 4.93 10.46 3.54
C ALA A 143 4.77 11.97 3.34
N ASP A 144 5.87 12.71 3.12
CA ASP A 144 5.83 14.14 2.81
C ASP A 144 5.13 14.44 1.47
N LEU A 145 5.04 13.44 0.59
CA LEU A 145 4.37 13.54 -0.71
C LEU A 145 2.89 13.16 -0.64
N CYS A 146 2.40 12.69 0.50
CA CYS A 146 1.04 12.17 0.61
C CYS A 146 -0.05 13.18 0.27
N GLY A 147 0.18 14.46 0.56
CA GLY A 147 -0.75 15.51 0.17
C GLY A 147 -0.94 15.60 -1.34
N ALA A 148 0.14 15.42 -2.11
CA ALA A 148 0.13 15.45 -3.58
C ALA A 148 -0.30 14.11 -4.21
N LEU A 149 -0.06 13.00 -3.52
CA LEU A 149 -0.37 11.65 -4.01
C LEU A 149 -1.73 11.12 -3.56
N HIS A 150 -2.48 11.85 -2.74
CA HIS A 150 -3.77 11.41 -2.19
C HIS A 150 -3.68 10.10 -1.36
N CYS A 151 -2.65 9.95 -0.52
CA CYS A 151 -2.46 8.75 0.32
C CYS A 151 -3.68 8.37 1.16
N ASP A 152 -4.42 9.38 1.63
CA ASP A 152 -5.56 9.18 2.53
C ASP A 152 -6.66 8.31 1.87
N LEU A 153 -6.70 8.24 0.53
CA LEU A 153 -7.61 7.35 -0.20
C LEU A 153 -7.27 5.87 -0.10
N VAL A 154 -6.01 5.55 0.20
CA VAL A 154 -5.53 4.17 0.36
C VAL A 154 -5.49 3.78 1.84
N LEU A 155 -5.33 4.77 2.73
CA LEU A 155 -5.30 4.57 4.18
C LEU A 155 -6.72 4.47 4.77
N ASP A 156 -7.65 5.32 4.34
CA ASP A 156 -8.98 5.38 4.94
C ASP A 156 -9.95 4.40 4.27
N SER A 157 -10.58 3.54 5.09
CA SER A 157 -11.67 2.66 4.66
C SER A 157 -13.02 3.39 4.52
N ALA A 158 -13.12 4.64 5.01
CA ALA A 158 -14.29 5.48 4.87
C ALA A 158 -13.90 6.96 4.65
N PRO A 159 -14.40 7.63 3.60
CA PRO A 159 -14.14 9.05 3.40
C PRO A 159 -14.85 9.86 4.48
N HIS A 160 -14.09 10.41 5.43
CA HIS A 160 -14.62 11.45 6.29
C HIS A 160 -14.87 12.68 5.43
N LYS A 161 -16.14 13.12 5.36
CA LYS A 161 -16.54 14.34 4.64
C LYS A 161 -16.05 15.57 5.40
N THR A 162 -14.76 15.85 5.33
CA THR A 162 -14.19 17.07 5.88
C THR A 162 -14.50 18.22 4.94
N ARG A 163 -14.86 19.39 5.49
CA ARG A 163 -15.08 20.61 4.70
C ARG A 163 -13.83 20.92 3.88
N CYS A 164 -14.01 21.25 2.59
CA CYS A 164 -12.87 21.59 1.74
C CYS A 164 -12.07 22.77 2.33
N ASN A 165 -10.74 22.63 2.35
CA ASN A 165 -9.81 23.69 2.71
C ASN A 165 -9.06 24.14 1.44
N PRO A 166 -9.42 25.29 0.84
CA PRO A 166 -8.81 25.77 -0.40
C PRO A 166 -7.29 25.97 -0.29
N ALA A 167 -6.80 26.41 0.88
CA ALA A 167 -5.37 26.63 1.09
C ALA A 167 -4.57 25.32 1.10
N ALA A 168 -5.11 24.26 1.72
CA ALA A 168 -4.49 22.94 1.71
C ALA A 168 -4.47 22.34 0.31
N ILE A 169 -5.60 22.42 -0.41
CA ILE A 169 -5.71 21.96 -1.80
C ILE A 169 -4.72 22.69 -2.71
N GLY A 170 -4.60 24.01 -2.59
CA GLY A 170 -3.64 24.80 -3.36
C GLY A 170 -2.18 24.39 -3.11
N ARG A 171 -1.80 24.19 -1.85
CA ARG A 171 -0.46 23.70 -1.49
C ARG A 171 -0.17 22.32 -2.07
N ASN A 172 -1.10 21.38 -1.92
CA ASN A 172 -0.94 20.02 -2.41
C ASN A 172 -0.88 19.99 -3.95
N LYS A 173 -1.69 20.80 -4.62
CA LYS A 173 -1.66 20.96 -6.07
C LYS A 173 -0.29 21.44 -6.56
N HIS A 174 0.23 22.52 -5.97
CA HIS A 174 1.56 23.03 -6.32
C HIS A 174 2.68 22.02 -6.04
N LEU A 175 2.60 21.29 -4.92
CA LEU A 175 3.54 20.21 -4.62
C LEU A 175 3.49 19.13 -5.71
N CYS A 176 2.29 18.75 -6.15
CA CYS A 176 2.06 17.77 -7.21
C CYS A 176 2.62 18.22 -8.57
N GLU A 177 2.33 19.46 -8.98
CA GLU A 177 2.85 20.04 -10.22
C GLU A 177 4.39 20.10 -10.20
N SER A 178 4.97 20.56 -9.08
CA SER A 178 6.43 20.57 -8.90
C SER A 178 7.06 19.18 -8.95
N LEU A 179 6.36 18.13 -8.49
CA LEU A 179 6.81 16.74 -8.66
C LEU A 179 6.80 16.35 -10.13
N ALA A 180 5.75 16.66 -10.88
CA ALA A 180 5.67 16.37 -12.30
C ALA A 180 6.84 17.00 -13.07
N ASP A 181 7.10 18.28 -12.83
CA ASP A 181 8.13 19.04 -13.53
C ASP A 181 9.56 18.60 -13.17
N SER A 182 9.79 18.24 -11.90
CA SER A 182 11.11 17.80 -11.44
C SER A 182 11.44 16.34 -11.78
N CYS A 183 10.43 15.48 -11.87
CA CYS A 183 10.60 14.05 -12.16
C CYS A 183 10.47 13.71 -13.65
N PHE A 184 9.65 14.47 -14.37
CA PHE A 184 9.34 14.31 -15.79
C PHE A 184 9.47 15.66 -16.51
N PRO A 185 10.67 16.25 -16.58
CA PRO A 185 10.85 17.53 -17.26
C PRO A 185 10.58 17.39 -18.75
N VAL A 186 9.66 18.20 -19.27
CA VAL A 186 9.23 18.16 -20.69
C VAL A 186 10.35 18.39 -21.69
N SER A 187 11.47 18.98 -21.26
CA SER A 187 12.68 19.19 -22.06
C SER A 187 13.49 17.92 -22.32
N GLU A 188 13.27 16.85 -21.54
CA GLU A 188 14.02 15.58 -21.66
C GLU A 188 13.44 14.61 -22.72
N GLY A 189 12.48 15.08 -23.52
CA GLY A 189 12.00 14.40 -24.72
C GLY A 189 10.55 13.90 -24.63
N PRO A 190 10.07 13.19 -25.67
CA PRO A 190 8.65 12.83 -25.81
C PRO A 190 8.11 11.96 -24.66
N SER A 191 8.88 10.98 -24.19
CA SER A 191 8.46 10.12 -23.07
C SER A 191 8.34 10.91 -21.76
N ALA A 192 9.25 11.86 -21.50
CA ALA A 192 9.15 12.74 -20.34
C ALA A 192 7.91 13.64 -20.42
N LEU A 193 7.64 14.21 -21.60
CA LEU A 193 6.43 15.00 -21.88
C LEU A 193 5.15 14.18 -21.62
N HIS A 194 5.07 12.96 -22.15
CA HIS A 194 3.90 12.09 -21.95
C HIS A 194 3.70 11.73 -20.47
N LEU A 195 4.77 11.42 -19.74
CA LEU A 195 4.69 11.11 -18.32
C LEU A 195 4.33 12.32 -17.48
N ASN A 196 4.82 13.52 -17.82
CA ASN A 196 4.43 14.77 -17.18
C ASN A 196 2.93 15.02 -17.33
N GLU A 197 2.41 14.98 -18.57
CA GLU A 197 0.99 15.18 -18.84
C GLU A 197 0.13 14.11 -18.17
N PHE A 198 0.60 12.86 -18.19
CA PHE A 198 -0.05 11.75 -17.48
C PHE A 198 -0.11 12.03 -15.97
N PHE A 199 1.01 12.41 -15.35
CA PHE A 199 1.11 12.64 -13.91
C PHE A 199 0.19 13.79 -13.49
N LEU A 200 0.22 14.91 -14.22
CA LEU A 200 -0.67 16.06 -13.95
C LEU A 200 -2.14 15.65 -13.98
N ARG A 201 -2.57 14.89 -14.99
CA ARG A 201 -3.97 14.45 -15.10
C ARG A 201 -4.37 13.39 -14.09
N GLN A 202 -3.47 12.46 -13.78
CA GLN A 202 -3.74 11.31 -12.92
C GLN A 202 -3.77 11.70 -11.43
N PHE A 203 -2.88 12.61 -11.03
CA PHE A 203 -2.65 12.97 -9.62
C PHE A 203 -3.06 14.43 -9.32
N CYS A 204 -2.64 15.39 -10.15
CA CYS A 204 -2.71 16.81 -9.78
C CYS A 204 -4.09 17.43 -10.02
N ASP A 205 -4.77 17.07 -11.10
CA ASP A 205 -6.09 17.59 -11.48
C ASP A 205 -7.20 17.34 -10.46
N ALA A 206 -7.04 16.31 -9.61
CA ALA A 206 -7.98 15.99 -8.53
C ALA A 206 -7.90 16.97 -7.35
N HIS A 207 -6.87 17.81 -7.28
CA HIS A 207 -6.74 18.85 -6.25
C HIS A 207 -7.66 20.04 -6.55
N THR A 208 -8.95 19.87 -6.25
CA THR A 208 -9.97 20.91 -6.39
C THR A 208 -11.04 20.77 -5.29
N CYS A 209 -11.66 21.88 -4.90
CA CYS A 209 -12.84 21.85 -4.01
C CYS A 209 -14.13 21.49 -4.76
N SER A 210 -14.15 21.59 -6.08
CA SER A 210 -15.28 21.19 -6.90
C SER A 210 -15.21 19.67 -7.08
N GLY A 211 -16.08 18.92 -6.40
CA GLY A 211 -16.03 17.45 -6.26
C GLY A 211 -16.24 16.61 -7.54
N GLY A 212 -15.71 17.02 -8.68
CA GLY A 212 -15.93 16.41 -9.99
C GLY A 212 -14.80 15.51 -10.50
N ARG A 213 -13.56 15.63 -10.01
CA ARG A 213 -12.43 14.83 -10.52
C ARG A 213 -11.97 13.80 -9.49
N LYS A 214 -12.18 12.53 -9.81
CA LYS A 214 -11.66 11.42 -9.01
C LYS A 214 -10.18 11.23 -9.35
N PRO A 215 -9.27 11.20 -8.35
CA PRO A 215 -7.90 10.77 -8.60
C PRO A 215 -7.88 9.33 -9.10
N PHE A 216 -6.81 8.97 -9.81
CA PHE A 216 -6.59 7.63 -10.34
C PHE A 216 -7.59 7.16 -11.42
N SER A 217 -8.17 8.10 -12.17
CA SER A 217 -9.21 7.80 -13.19
C SER A 217 -8.79 6.79 -14.26
N LYS A 218 -7.48 6.66 -14.57
CA LYS A 218 -6.98 5.70 -15.56
C LYS A 218 -6.77 4.28 -15.01
N GLY A 219 -7.15 4.03 -13.76
CA GLY A 219 -6.93 2.74 -13.08
C GLY A 219 -5.47 2.50 -12.73
N GLY A 220 -5.21 1.46 -11.95
CA GLY A 220 -3.88 1.00 -11.55
C GLY A 220 -3.63 -0.46 -11.94
N LYS A 221 -2.43 -0.98 -11.63
CA LYS A 221 -2.15 -2.42 -11.71
C LYS A 221 -3.18 -3.18 -10.87
N VAL A 222 -3.81 -4.20 -11.44
CA VAL A 222 -4.60 -5.16 -10.65
C VAL A 222 -3.63 -6.15 -10.02
N HIS A 223 -3.47 -6.10 -8.69
CA HIS A 223 -2.75 -7.15 -7.98
C HIS A 223 -3.61 -8.41 -7.98
N PHE A 224 -3.30 -9.32 -8.90
CA PHE A 224 -3.84 -10.67 -8.85
C PHE A 224 -3.17 -11.39 -7.67
N MET A 225 -3.84 -11.43 -6.52
CA MET A 225 -3.39 -12.23 -5.38
C MET A 225 -3.25 -13.70 -5.85
N PRO A 226 -2.06 -14.31 -5.82
CA PRO A 226 -1.85 -15.66 -6.36
C PRO A 226 -2.48 -16.77 -5.49
N PHE A 227 -3.20 -16.43 -4.42
CA PHE A 227 -3.74 -17.38 -3.44
C PHE A 227 -5.01 -18.13 -3.87
N LEU A 228 -5.43 -18.07 -5.14
CA LEU A 228 -6.57 -18.85 -5.62
C LEU A 228 -6.36 -19.60 -6.94
N CYS A 229 -5.15 -20.09 -7.20
CA CYS A 229 -4.90 -21.07 -8.26
C CYS A 229 -3.79 -22.06 -7.85
N LEU A 230 -4.04 -22.87 -6.81
CA LEU A 230 -3.41 -24.19 -6.77
C LEU A 230 -4.24 -25.10 -7.68
N PRO A 231 -3.70 -25.53 -8.83
CA PRO A 231 -4.47 -26.26 -9.81
C PRO A 231 -4.84 -27.65 -9.26
N LEU A 232 -6.03 -28.09 -9.65
CA LEU A 232 -6.53 -29.47 -9.72
C LEU A 232 -5.61 -30.42 -10.53
N ALA A 233 -4.28 -30.30 -10.42
CA ALA A 233 -3.29 -31.03 -11.20
C ALA A 233 -2.69 -32.24 -10.48
N VAL A 234 -3.28 -32.70 -9.37
CA VAL A 234 -2.80 -33.90 -8.63
C VAL A 234 -3.69 -35.13 -8.86
N VAL A 235 -4.84 -35.03 -9.56
CA VAL A 235 -5.77 -36.17 -9.71
C VAL A 235 -5.64 -36.90 -11.05
N LEU A 236 -4.73 -36.51 -11.95
CA LEU A 236 -4.55 -37.17 -13.26
C LEU A 236 -3.26 -37.99 -13.41
N CYS A 237 -2.48 -38.19 -12.35
CA CYS A 237 -1.28 -39.06 -12.38
C CYS A 237 -1.44 -40.41 -11.66
N CYS A 238 -2.67 -40.81 -11.34
CA CYS A 238 -2.97 -42.16 -10.86
C CYS A 238 -4.09 -42.79 -11.72
N ILE A 239 -3.77 -43.10 -12.97
CA ILE A 239 -4.43 -44.15 -13.77
C ILE A 239 -3.31 -44.96 -14.42
#